data_AF-A0A699SD43-F1
#
_entry.id   AF-A0A699SD43-F1
#
_cell.length_a   1.000
_cell.length_b   1.000
_cell.length_c   1.000
_cell.angle_alpha   90.00
_cell.angle_beta   90.00
_cell.angle_gamma   90.00
#
_symmetry.space_group_name_H-M   'P 1'
#
loop_
_entity.id
_entity.type
_entity.pdbx_description
1 polymer ?
#
loop_
_entity_poly.entity_id
_entity_poly.type
_entity_poly.pdbx_seq_one_letter_code
_entity_poly.pdbx_strand_id
1 'polypeptide(L)'
;MPNLNPSIPYPSRRENERRREQANEQIEKFYEIFKDMSFEIRFTDALILMPKFASTLKALIGNKEKLSEMARTPINEHCSVVIINKLPKKLGDTKKIFIPCEFPRMDECLALADLGASINLMPLSMWKKLSLPELTLTCMTFELADHSVSKPIGIAKDVKVKV
;
A
#
# COMPACT_ATOMS: atom_id res chain seq x y z
N MET A 1 -10.42 56.64 -21.07
CA MET A 1 -11.17 56.21 -19.87
C MET A 1 -10.21 56.23 -18.68
N PRO A 2 -10.59 56.75 -17.50
CA PRO A 2 -9.70 56.75 -16.35
C PRO A 2 -9.59 55.35 -15.75
N ASN A 3 -8.38 54.97 -15.34
CA ASN A 3 -8.02 53.65 -14.87
C ASN A 3 -8.59 53.43 -13.45
N LEU A 4 -9.68 52.67 -13.34
CA LEU A 4 -10.25 52.25 -12.06
C LEU A 4 -9.44 51.06 -11.53
N ASN A 5 -8.42 51.32 -10.73
CA ASN A 5 -7.83 50.28 -9.89
C ASN A 5 -8.83 49.95 -8.78
N PRO A 6 -9.42 48.73 -8.73
CA PRO A 6 -10.33 48.38 -7.66
C PRO A 6 -9.58 48.35 -6.32
N SER A 7 -10.05 49.11 -5.33
CA SER A 7 -9.49 49.05 -3.98
C SER A 7 -9.84 47.68 -3.37
N ILE A 8 -8.85 47.01 -2.80
CA ILE A 8 -9.04 45.69 -2.22
C ILE A 8 -9.89 45.84 -0.94
N PRO A 9 -11.02 45.12 -0.83
CA PRO A 9 -11.82 45.13 0.40
C PRO A 9 -10.99 44.62 1.58
N TYR A 10 -10.97 45.37 2.68
CA TYR A 10 -10.26 45.05 3.93
C TYR A 10 -8.73 44.89 3.80
N PRO A 11 -7.98 45.99 3.57
CA PRO A 11 -6.51 45.97 3.47
C PRO A 11 -5.81 45.38 4.70
N SER A 12 -6.38 45.59 5.90
CA SER A 12 -5.86 45.08 7.16
C SER A 12 -5.89 43.54 7.24
N ARG A 13 -6.89 42.89 6.64
CA ARG A 13 -7.00 41.43 6.63
C ARG A 13 -5.88 40.82 5.78
N ARG A 14 -5.63 41.39 4.60
CA ARG A 14 -4.53 40.98 3.71
C ARG A 14 -3.16 41.19 4.35
N GLU A 15 -2.99 42.29 5.08
CA GLU A 15 -1.76 42.58 5.82
C GLU A 15 -1.52 41.58 6.96
N ASN A 16 -2.56 41.24 7.72
CA ASN A 16 -2.47 40.22 8.78
C ASN A 16 -2.14 38.83 8.22
N GLU A 17 -2.70 38.48 7.06
CA GLU A 17 -2.43 37.22 6.37
C GLU A 17 -0.97 37.13 5.91
N ARG A 18 -0.45 38.20 5.28
CA ARG A 18 0.97 38.31 4.93
C ARG A 18 1.89 38.17 6.14
N ARG A 19 1.54 38.80 7.27
CA ARG A 19 2.33 38.68 8.52
C ARG A 19 2.33 37.26 9.06
N ARG A 20 1.21 36.53 8.94
CA ARG A 20 1.12 35.11 9.31
C ARG A 20 1.95 34.23 8.39
N GLU A 21 1.88 34.47 7.07
CA GLU A 21 2.70 33.76 6.09
C GLU A 21 4.20 33.98 6.36
N GLN A 22 4.60 35.22 6.64
CA GLN A 22 5.98 35.54 7.03
C GLN A 22 6.40 34.86 8.33
N ALA A 23 5.53 34.84 9.35
CA ALA A 23 5.82 34.13 10.61
C ALA A 23 5.95 32.62 10.38
N ASN A 24 5.10 32.04 9.54
CA ASN A 24 5.18 30.62 9.18
C ASN A 24 6.46 30.30 8.40
N GLU A 25 6.86 31.13 7.44
CA GLU A 25 8.15 30.96 6.74
C GLU A 25 9.34 31.04 7.69
N GLN A 26 9.29 31.91 8.71
CA GLN A 26 10.32 31.97 9.74
C GLN A 26 10.36 30.71 10.61
N ILE A 27 9.19 30.19 10.97
CA ILE A 27 9.05 28.94 11.74
C ILE A 27 9.60 27.76 10.92
N GLU A 28 9.27 27.64 9.63
CA GLU A 28 9.78 26.59 8.75
C GLU A 28 11.31 26.65 8.62
N LYS A 29 11.88 27.85 8.44
CA LYS A 29 13.33 28.04 8.43
C LYS A 29 13.97 27.61 9.76
N PHE A 30 13.33 27.94 10.88
CA PHE A 30 13.78 27.51 12.20
C PHE A 30 13.75 25.99 12.34
N TYR A 31 12.67 25.33 11.88
CA TYR A 31 12.57 23.88 11.88
C TYR A 31 13.67 23.23 11.04
N GLU A 32 13.94 23.73 9.84
CA GLU A 32 15.01 23.17 8.99
C GLU A 32 16.40 23.31 9.62
N ILE A 33 16.68 24.38 10.38
CA ILE A 33 17.93 24.52 11.15
C ILE A 33 18.01 23.49 12.29
N PHE A 34 16.90 23.27 13.00
CA PHE A 34 16.86 22.39 14.17
C PHE A 34 16.73 20.90 13.82
N LYS A 35 16.27 20.59 12.61
CA LYS A 35 16.09 19.21 12.12
C LYS A 35 17.40 18.42 12.07
N ASP A 36 18.50 19.10 11.78
CA ASP A 36 19.84 18.50 11.74
C ASP A 36 20.55 18.55 13.11
N MET A 37 19.89 19.11 14.13
CA MET A 37 20.43 19.27 15.47
C MET A 37 19.91 18.16 16.38
N SER A 38 20.79 17.23 16.75
CA SER A 38 20.48 16.20 17.75
C SER A 38 21.00 16.59 19.13
N PHE A 39 20.16 16.45 20.15
CA PHE A 39 20.56 16.60 21.54
C PHE A 39 20.29 15.31 22.30
N GLU A 40 21.20 14.95 23.18
CA GLU A 40 20.95 13.89 24.16
C GLU A 40 20.18 14.50 25.34
N ILE A 41 18.89 14.16 25.44
CA ILE A 41 18.08 14.45 26.62
C ILE A 41 17.78 13.14 27.36
N ARG A 42 17.86 13.17 28.69
CA ARG A 42 17.42 12.02 29.49
C ARG A 42 15.93 11.82 29.25
N PHE A 43 15.52 10.58 29.05
CA PHE A 43 14.13 10.23 28.79
C PHE A 43 13.15 10.81 29.84
N THR A 44 13.54 10.82 31.12
CA THR A 44 12.75 11.40 32.20
C THR A 44 12.49 12.89 32.03
N ASP A 45 13.50 13.63 31.56
CA ASP A 45 13.40 15.08 31.37
C ASP A 45 12.53 15.39 30.14
N ALA A 46 12.63 14.58 29.08
CA ALA A 46 11.73 14.67 27.92
C ALA A 46 10.27 14.41 28.30
N LEU A 47 10.00 13.44 29.19
CA LEU A 47 8.65 13.18 29.68
C LEU A 47 8.04 14.34 30.48
N ILE A 48 8.87 15.08 31.22
CA ILE A 48 8.43 16.29 31.93
C ILE A 48 8.02 17.38 30.93
N LEU A 49 8.79 17.55 29.85
CA LEU A 49 8.49 18.51 28.78
C LEU A 49 7.28 18.10 27.93
N MET A 50 6.95 16.80 27.89
CA MET A 50 5.91 16.22 27.04
C MET A 50 4.80 15.52 27.86
N PRO A 51 3.97 16.26 28.61
CA PRO A 51 3.02 15.68 29.56
C PRO A 51 1.96 14.78 28.92
N LYS A 52 1.53 15.06 27.67
CA LYS A 52 0.59 14.20 26.91
C LYS A 52 1.21 12.85 26.54
N PHE A 53 2.50 12.85 26.22
CA PHE A 53 3.22 11.62 25.92
C PHE A 53 3.45 10.81 27.21
N ALA A 54 3.83 11.48 28.29
CA ALA A 54 3.96 10.87 29.62
C ALA A 54 2.65 10.23 30.12
N SER A 55 1.51 10.89 29.96
CA SER A 55 0.21 10.32 30.36
C SER A 55 -0.18 9.10 29.53
N THR A 56 0.10 9.12 28.23
CA THR A 56 -0.14 7.99 27.32
C THR A 56 0.73 6.79 27.69
N LEU A 57 2.02 7.01 27.92
CA LEU A 57 2.93 5.96 28.40
C LEU A 57 2.50 5.41 29.75
N LYS A 58 2.07 6.26 30.68
CA LYS A 58 1.55 5.84 31.98
C LYS A 58 0.30 4.96 31.83
N ALA A 59 -0.61 5.33 30.95
CA ALA A 59 -1.80 4.53 30.65
C ALA A 59 -1.45 3.19 30.00
N LEU A 60 -0.45 3.16 29.11
CA LEU A 60 0.01 1.93 28.48
C LEU A 60 0.65 0.97 29.49
N ILE A 61 1.54 1.48 30.34
CA ILE A 61 2.21 0.69 31.39
C ILE A 61 1.17 0.18 32.40
N GLY A 62 0.21 1.01 32.80
CA GLY A 62 -0.88 0.63 33.70
C GLY A 62 -1.82 -0.45 33.14
N ASN A 63 -1.93 -0.57 31.81
CA ASN A 63 -2.75 -1.58 31.14
C ASN A 63 -1.95 -2.82 30.68
N LYS A 64 -0.67 -2.95 31.07
CA LYS A 64 0.23 -4.02 30.61
C LYS A 64 -0.30 -5.43 30.92
N GLU A 65 -0.93 -5.63 32.07
CA GLU A 65 -1.48 -6.94 32.46
C GLU A 65 -2.68 -7.33 31.60
N LYS A 66 -3.63 -6.41 31.37
CA LYS A 66 -4.77 -6.63 30.46
C LYS A 66 -4.31 -6.90 29.01
N LEU A 67 -3.30 -6.17 28.54
CA LEU A 67 -2.67 -6.42 27.24
C LEU A 67 -2.01 -7.80 27.18
N SER A 68 -1.33 -8.22 28.25
CA SER A 68 -0.73 -9.54 28.36
C SER A 68 -1.77 -10.66 28.43
N GLU A 69 -2.88 -10.45 29.11
CA GLU A 69 -4.00 -11.40 29.16
C GLU A 69 -4.66 -11.53 27.79
N MET A 70 -4.91 -10.41 27.12
CA MET A 70 -5.46 -10.39 25.75
C MET A 70 -4.51 -11.06 24.73
N ALA A 71 -3.20 -10.98 24.93
CA ALA A 71 -2.22 -11.70 24.11
C ALA A 71 -2.17 -13.22 24.42
N ARG A 72 -2.61 -13.65 25.62
CA ARG A 72 -2.63 -15.05 26.05
C ARG A 72 -3.96 -15.74 25.84
N THR A 73 -5.06 -15.01 25.68
CA THR A 73 -6.35 -15.62 25.35
C THR A 73 -6.28 -16.25 23.96
N PRO A 74 -6.50 -17.57 23.83
CA PRO A 74 -6.53 -18.22 22.53
C PRO A 74 -7.68 -17.61 21.72
N ILE A 75 -7.31 -16.99 20.60
CA ILE A 75 -8.27 -16.42 19.65
C ILE A 75 -9.19 -17.55 19.21
N ASN A 76 -10.50 -17.41 19.43
CA ASN A 76 -11.48 -18.37 18.94
C ASN A 76 -11.37 -18.49 17.41
N GLU A 77 -11.72 -19.64 16.83
CA GLU A 77 -11.54 -19.91 15.39
C GLU A 77 -12.18 -18.85 14.47
N HIS A 78 -13.19 -18.11 14.97
CA HIS A 78 -13.90 -17.06 14.21
C HIS A 78 -13.22 -15.68 14.18
N CYS A 79 -12.23 -15.39 15.04
CA CYS A 79 -11.58 -14.07 15.11
C CYS A 79 -10.20 -13.99 14.42
N SER A 80 -9.79 -15.05 13.72
CA SER A 80 -8.44 -15.23 13.18
C SER A 80 -8.12 -14.41 11.92
N VAL A 81 -9.12 -13.94 11.16
CA VAL A 81 -8.86 -13.36 9.83
C VAL A 81 -8.40 -11.90 9.87
N VAL A 82 -8.80 -11.12 10.88
CA VAL A 82 -8.51 -9.67 10.91
C VAL A 82 -7.23 -9.33 11.69
N ILE A 83 -6.86 -10.13 12.69
CA ILE A 83 -5.74 -9.82 13.61
C ILE A 83 -4.43 -10.48 13.17
N ILE A 84 -4.52 -11.65 12.51
CA ILE A 84 -3.33 -12.35 12.02
C ILE A 84 -3.05 -11.80 10.62
N ASN A 85 -2.13 -10.83 10.51
CA ASN A 85 -1.54 -10.35 9.24
C ASN A 85 -0.82 -11.45 8.42
N LYS A 86 -1.10 -12.73 8.70
CA LYS A 86 -0.73 -13.85 7.85
C LYS A 86 -2.00 -14.30 7.17
N LEU A 87 -2.04 -14.17 5.85
CA LEU A 87 -2.98 -14.91 5.03
C LEU A 87 -3.07 -16.34 5.57
N PRO A 88 -4.28 -16.87 5.86
CA PRO A 88 -4.40 -18.29 6.13
C PRO A 88 -3.74 -19.03 4.96
N LYS A 89 -2.82 -19.96 5.26
CA LYS A 89 -2.22 -20.81 4.23
C LYS A 89 -3.38 -21.42 3.45
N LYS A 90 -3.51 -21.07 2.16
CA LYS A 90 -4.55 -21.66 1.31
C LYS A 90 -4.46 -23.18 1.48
N LEU A 91 -5.51 -23.75 2.05
CA LEU A 91 -5.72 -25.19 2.06
C LEU A 91 -5.70 -25.56 0.58
N GLY A 92 -4.77 -26.42 0.15
CA GLY A 92 -4.55 -26.68 -1.27
C GLY A 92 -5.88 -26.96 -1.97
N ASP A 93 -6.25 -26.12 -2.94
CA ASP A 93 -7.56 -26.18 -3.59
C ASP A 93 -7.76 -27.59 -4.16
N THR A 94 -8.58 -28.40 -3.50
CA THR A 94 -8.91 -29.78 -3.92
C THR A 94 -9.72 -29.79 -5.23
N LYS A 95 -10.22 -28.63 -5.67
CA LYS A 95 -10.98 -28.42 -6.90
C LYS A 95 -10.31 -27.37 -7.80
N LYS A 96 -9.15 -27.69 -8.36
CA LYS A 96 -8.64 -26.97 -9.53
C LYS A 96 -9.37 -27.48 -10.76
N ILE A 97 -10.17 -26.62 -11.39
CA ILE A 97 -10.82 -26.94 -12.66
C ILE A 97 -9.81 -26.65 -13.76
N PHE A 98 -9.46 -27.68 -14.51
CA PHE A 98 -8.64 -27.54 -15.72
C PHE A 98 -9.53 -27.67 -16.95
N ILE A 99 -9.32 -26.75 -17.88
CA ILE A 99 -9.99 -26.72 -19.17
C ILE A 99 -8.96 -27.16 -20.22
N PRO A 100 -9.21 -28.25 -20.98
CA PRO A 100 -8.41 -28.59 -22.13
C PRO A 100 -8.40 -27.43 -23.13
N CYS A 101 -7.24 -27.10 -23.67
CA CYS A 101 -7.09 -26.09 -24.69
C CYS A 101 -6.22 -26.64 -25.82
N GLU A 102 -6.66 -26.42 -27.04
CA GLU A 102 -5.89 -26.77 -28.24
C GLU A 102 -5.20 -25.52 -28.78
N PHE A 103 -3.90 -25.66 -29.03
CA PHE A 103 -3.12 -24.70 -29.78
C PHE A 103 -2.57 -25.36 -31.05
N PRO A 104 -2.42 -24.63 -32.18
CA PRO A 104 -2.00 -25.23 -33.45
C PRO A 104 -0.64 -25.93 -33.44
N ARG A 105 0.19 -25.72 -32.40
CA ARG A 105 1.56 -26.24 -32.29
C ARG A 105 1.80 -27.00 -30.98
N MET A 106 0.75 -27.43 -30.28
CA MET A 106 0.90 -28.17 -29.03
C MET A 106 -0.26 -29.15 -28.83
N ASP A 107 0.10 -30.41 -28.58
CA ASP A 107 -0.86 -31.52 -28.57
C ASP A 107 -1.74 -31.54 -27.30
N GLU A 108 -1.21 -31.07 -26.17
CA GLU A 108 -1.93 -31.08 -24.89
C GLU A 108 -1.65 -29.80 -24.09
N CYS A 109 -2.66 -28.93 -23.95
CA CYS A 109 -2.65 -27.81 -22.99
C CYS A 109 -3.79 -27.97 -22.00
N LEU A 110 -3.50 -27.79 -20.72
CA LEU A 110 -4.52 -27.62 -19.69
C LEU A 110 -4.42 -26.20 -19.13
N ALA A 111 -5.48 -25.42 -19.29
CA ALA A 111 -5.60 -24.10 -18.68
C ALA A 111 -6.29 -24.22 -17.33
N LEU A 112 -5.78 -23.54 -16.31
CA LEU A 112 -6.46 -23.42 -15.03
C LEU A 112 -7.60 -22.42 -15.17
N ALA A 113 -8.83 -22.83 -14.86
CA ALA A 113 -9.98 -21.94 -14.80
C ALA A 113 -10.05 -21.26 -13.43
N ASP A 114 -9.71 -19.98 -13.39
CA ASP A 114 -9.83 -19.14 -12.20
C ASP A 114 -10.92 -18.08 -12.40
N LEU A 115 -12.08 -18.30 -11.76
CA LEU A 115 -13.21 -17.36 -11.82
C LEU A 115 -12.91 -16.03 -11.12
N GLY A 116 -11.89 -15.97 -10.27
CA GLY A 116 -11.43 -14.76 -9.60
C GLY A 116 -10.40 -13.97 -10.39
N ALA A 117 -9.87 -14.53 -11.49
CA ALA A 117 -8.90 -13.85 -12.33
C ALA A 117 -9.60 -12.93 -13.34
N SER A 118 -9.24 -11.65 -13.32
CA SER A 118 -9.72 -10.67 -14.32
C SER A 118 -8.95 -10.73 -15.64
N ILE A 119 -7.85 -11.50 -15.69
CA ILE A 119 -6.94 -11.62 -16.83
C ILE A 119 -6.47 -13.06 -17.01
N ASN A 120 -6.16 -13.44 -18.25
CA ASN A 120 -5.52 -14.71 -18.56
C ASN A 120 -4.00 -14.58 -18.52
N LEU A 121 -3.33 -15.51 -17.84
CA LEU A 121 -1.87 -15.55 -17.76
C LEU A 121 -1.34 -16.78 -18.51
N MET A 122 -0.27 -16.59 -19.28
CA MET A 122 0.45 -17.68 -19.95
C MET A 122 1.93 -17.62 -19.57
N PRO A 123 2.56 -18.73 -19.15
CA PRO A 123 3.99 -18.78 -18.91
C PRO A 123 4.78 -18.43 -20.16
N LEU A 124 5.87 -17.65 -20.03
CA LEU A 124 6.73 -17.28 -21.16
C LEU A 124 7.28 -18.51 -21.91
N SER A 125 7.59 -19.58 -21.18
CA SER A 125 8.06 -20.83 -21.77
C SER A 125 7.04 -21.42 -22.76
N MET A 126 5.75 -21.37 -22.42
CA MET A 126 4.66 -21.80 -23.28
C MET A 126 4.50 -20.85 -24.48
N TRP A 127 4.54 -19.54 -24.24
CA TRP A 127 4.48 -18.53 -25.30
C TRP A 127 5.55 -18.76 -26.38
N LYS A 128 6.79 -19.04 -25.95
CA LYS A 128 7.92 -19.36 -26.83
C LYS A 128 7.74 -20.68 -27.56
N LYS A 129 7.29 -21.74 -26.87
CA LYS A 129 7.01 -23.05 -27.50
C LYS A 129 5.97 -22.94 -28.61
N LEU A 130 4.91 -22.16 -28.38
CA LEU A 130 3.86 -21.91 -29.36
C LEU A 130 4.31 -21.01 -30.51
N SER A 131 5.54 -20.46 -30.46
CA SER A 131 6.08 -19.53 -31.45
C SER A 131 5.12 -18.36 -31.71
N LEU A 132 4.48 -17.86 -30.66
CA LEU A 132 3.52 -16.76 -30.76
C LEU A 132 4.23 -15.43 -31.05
N PRO A 133 3.51 -14.43 -31.59
CA PRO A 133 4.07 -13.13 -31.92
C PRO A 133 4.75 -12.44 -30.73
N GLU A 134 5.56 -11.43 -31.04
CA GLU A 134 6.24 -10.63 -30.03
C GLU A 134 5.25 -9.96 -29.08
N LEU A 135 5.59 -9.96 -27.80
CA LEU A 135 4.75 -9.38 -26.75
C LEU A 135 4.96 -7.87 -26.71
N THR A 136 3.87 -7.12 -26.55
CA THR A 136 3.98 -5.68 -26.27
C THR A 136 4.44 -5.50 -24.83
N LEU A 137 5.62 -4.91 -24.63
CA LEU A 137 6.14 -4.64 -23.29
C LEU A 137 5.14 -3.82 -22.46
N THR A 138 5.06 -4.11 -21.16
CA THR A 138 4.19 -3.41 -20.24
C THR A 138 4.89 -3.06 -18.93
N CYS A 139 4.45 -1.97 -18.32
CA CYS A 139 4.87 -1.55 -16.98
C CYS A 139 3.88 -2.00 -15.89
N MET A 140 2.83 -2.74 -16.24
CA MET A 140 1.86 -3.27 -15.29
C MET A 140 2.51 -4.23 -14.28
N THR A 141 1.90 -4.36 -13.11
CA THR A 141 2.25 -5.34 -12.07
C THR A 141 0.98 -5.98 -11.54
N PHE A 142 1.07 -7.22 -11.07
CA PHE A 142 -0.03 -7.95 -10.46
C PHE A 142 0.32 -8.26 -9.01
N GLU A 143 -0.62 -7.97 -8.12
CA GLU A 143 -0.61 -8.52 -6.77
C GLU A 143 -1.37 -9.84 -6.80
N LEU A 144 -0.69 -10.93 -6.45
CA LEU A 144 -1.27 -12.26 -6.40
C LEU A 144 -1.98 -12.48 -5.06
N ALA A 145 -2.80 -13.53 -4.98
CA ALA A 145 -3.55 -13.87 -3.77
C ALA A 145 -2.66 -14.20 -2.54
N ASP A 146 -1.35 -14.36 -2.72
CA ASP A 146 -0.35 -14.51 -1.66
C ASP A 146 0.37 -13.19 -1.30
N HIS A 147 -0.14 -12.05 -1.78
CA HIS A 147 0.46 -10.72 -1.72
C HIS A 147 1.82 -10.57 -2.41
N SER A 148 2.24 -11.56 -3.20
CA SER A 148 3.43 -11.39 -4.02
C SER A 148 3.14 -10.48 -5.21
N VAL A 149 4.09 -9.60 -5.53
CA VAL A 149 4.01 -8.72 -6.69
C VAL A 149 4.78 -9.34 -7.85
N SER A 150 4.10 -9.56 -8.97
CA SER A 150 4.69 -10.09 -10.19
C SER A 150 4.60 -9.10 -11.35
N LYS A 151 5.62 -9.07 -12.20
CA LYS A 151 5.65 -8.22 -13.40
C LYS A 151 5.59 -9.09 -14.66
N PRO A 152 4.55 -8.97 -15.50
CA PRO A 152 4.52 -9.64 -16.79
C PRO A 152 5.60 -9.09 -17.72
N ILE A 153 6.11 -9.95 -18.60
CA ILE A 153 7.09 -9.56 -19.62
C ILE A 153 6.44 -8.68 -20.69
N GLY A 154 5.19 -8.97 -21.03
CA GLY A 154 4.42 -8.17 -21.96
C GLY A 154 2.98 -8.66 -22.05
N ILE A 155 2.21 -8.03 -22.93
CA ILE A 155 0.80 -8.27 -23.16
C ILE A 155 0.61 -8.69 -24.61
N ALA A 156 -0.29 -9.63 -24.82
CA ALA A 156 -0.84 -9.94 -26.14
C ALA A 156 -2.34 -9.73 -26.14
N LYS A 157 -2.86 -9.27 -27.28
CA LYS A 157 -4.30 -9.15 -27.53
C LYS A 157 -4.73 -10.24 -28.51
N ASP A 158 -5.94 -10.76 -28.33
CA ASP A 158 -6.62 -11.61 -29.30
C ASP A 158 -5.89 -12.93 -29.64
N VAL A 159 -5.39 -13.62 -28.62
CA VAL A 159 -4.82 -14.97 -28.79
C VAL A 159 -5.95 -15.96 -29.04
N LYS A 160 -5.95 -16.58 -30.22
CA LYS A 160 -6.92 -17.63 -30.57
C LYS A 160 -6.58 -18.92 -29.84
N VAL A 161 -7.54 -19.43 -29.10
CA VAL A 161 -7.48 -20.71 -28.38
C VAL A 161 -8.76 -21.47 -28.68
N LYS A 162 -8.65 -22.76 -28.95
CA LYS A 162 -9.81 -23.66 -29.00
C LYS A 162 -9.94 -24.35 -27.65
N VAL A 163 -11.15 -24.37 -27.10
CA VAL A 163 -11.51 -24.91 -25.78
C VAL A 163 -12.45 -26.09 -25.99
#